data_AF-A0A2A5E254-F1
#
_entry.id   AF-A0A2A5E254-F1
#
_cell.length_a   1.000
_cell.length_b   1.000
_cell.length_c   1.000
_cell.angle_alpha   90.00
_cell.angle_beta   90.00
_cell.angle_gamma   90.00
#
_symmetry.space_group_name_H-M   'P 1'
#
loop_
_entity.id
_entity.type
_entity.pdbx_description
1 polymer ?
#
loop_
_entity_poly.entity_id
_entity_poly.type
_entity_poly.pdbx_seq_one_letter_code
_entity_poly.pdbx_strand_id
1 'polypeptide(L)'
;MVPYFIASHPGSDLHAMIHLAEMLKRTGYQPDQVQDFIPAPLDVATTMFYTGMDPFTKKPVYIAKHLRDRKLQRALMQFFKPENYFEVRKALIQAKRTDLIGDGCDCLIPGTAPREALDRRRNDANKRFRGEYVHTIPGGQNKKGKKKISRHKPGPGYRPDTKKAK
;
A
#
# COMPACT_ATOMS: atom_id res chain seq x y z
N MET A 1 -3.41 28.48 5.97
CA MET A 1 -3.17 27.96 4.62
C MET A 1 -2.90 26.47 4.74
N VAL A 2 -3.56 25.61 3.96
CA VAL A 2 -3.30 24.16 3.95
C VAL A 2 -2.37 23.86 2.77
N PRO A 3 -1.14 23.36 3.01
CA PRO A 3 -0.23 23.02 1.92
C PRO A 3 -0.75 21.85 1.09
N TYR A 4 -0.67 21.99 -0.24
CA TYR A 4 -1.09 21.01 -1.23
C TYR A 4 0.09 20.20 -1.75
N PHE A 5 -0.05 18.88 -1.82
CA PHE A 5 1.02 18.00 -2.27
C PHE A 5 0.67 17.33 -3.60
N ILE A 6 1.64 17.30 -4.51
CA ILE A 6 1.52 16.65 -5.82
C ILE A 6 2.37 15.38 -5.84
N ALA A 7 1.73 14.23 -5.93
CA ALA A 7 2.39 12.94 -6.16
C ALA A 7 2.62 12.70 -7.67
N SER A 8 3.48 11.75 -8.04
CA SER A 8 3.73 11.39 -9.45
C SER A 8 4.34 12.51 -10.30
N HIS A 9 4.98 13.51 -9.69
CA HIS A 9 5.65 14.59 -10.42
C HIS A 9 6.85 14.04 -11.23
N PRO A 10 7.08 14.49 -12.47
CA PRO A 10 8.26 14.13 -13.26
C PRO A 10 9.56 14.47 -12.50
N GLY A 11 10.52 13.55 -12.52
CA GLY A 11 11.75 13.65 -11.75
C GLY A 11 11.62 13.18 -10.30
N SER A 12 10.41 12.92 -9.80
CA SER A 12 10.22 12.32 -8.48
C SER A 12 10.19 10.80 -8.57
N ASP A 13 11.27 10.17 -8.15
CA ASP A 13 11.35 8.72 -8.04
C ASP A 13 10.84 8.20 -6.68
N LEU A 14 10.94 6.89 -6.47
CA LEU A 14 10.49 6.26 -5.24
C LEU A 14 11.34 6.68 -4.03
N HIS A 15 12.64 6.90 -4.22
CA HIS A 15 13.56 7.30 -3.15
C HIS A 15 13.28 8.73 -2.68
N ALA A 16 13.04 9.66 -3.59
CA ALA A 16 12.63 11.03 -3.28
C ALA A 16 11.34 11.06 -2.46
N MET A 17 10.38 10.20 -2.80
CA MET A 17 9.11 10.09 -2.07
C MET A 17 9.28 9.50 -0.66
N ILE A 18 10.21 8.57 -0.48
CA ILE A 18 10.55 8.05 0.86
C ILE A 18 11.21 9.15 1.70
N HIS A 19 12.18 9.87 1.13
CA HIS A 19 12.85 10.97 1.81
C HIS A 19 11.84 12.07 2.22
N LEU A 20 10.89 12.38 1.33
CA LEU A 20 9.79 13.28 1.65
C LEU A 20 8.93 12.74 2.81
N ALA A 21 8.59 11.45 2.82
CA ALA A 21 7.83 10.84 3.91
C ALA A 21 8.58 10.91 5.25
N GLU A 22 9.90 10.68 5.25
CA GLU A 22 10.76 10.85 6.43
C GLU A 22 10.74 12.31 6.92
N MET A 23 10.87 13.27 6.01
CA MET A 23 10.78 14.70 6.33
C MET A 23 9.43 15.06 6.94
N LEU A 24 8.32 14.60 6.33
CA LEU A 24 6.96 14.82 6.82
C LEU A 24 6.76 14.25 8.23
N LYS A 25 7.30 13.05 8.47
CA LYS A 25 7.26 12.44 9.80
C LYS A 25 8.04 13.27 10.83
N ARG A 26 9.25 13.72 10.49
CA ARG A 26 10.10 14.53 11.37
C ARG A 26 9.47 15.88 11.72
N THR A 27 8.77 16.50 10.77
CA THR A 27 8.06 17.77 11.00
C THR A 27 6.69 17.59 11.66
N GLY A 28 6.20 16.35 11.77
CA GLY A 28 4.87 16.04 12.30
C GLY A 28 3.73 16.44 11.36
N TYR A 29 4.02 16.76 10.09
CA TYR A 29 3.01 17.20 9.13
C TYR A 29 2.35 16.01 8.42
N GLN A 30 1.02 16.00 8.39
CA GLN A 30 0.20 14.94 7.80
C GLN A 30 -0.64 15.50 6.65
N PRO A 31 -0.18 15.38 5.38
CA PRO A 31 -0.92 15.90 4.23
C PRO A 31 -2.20 15.10 3.95
N ASP A 32 -3.35 15.73 4.12
CA ASP A 32 -4.62 15.17 3.68
C ASP A 32 -4.88 15.41 2.18
N GLN A 33 -4.49 16.58 1.69
CA GLN A 33 -4.68 16.99 0.30
C GLN A 33 -3.47 16.59 -0.54
N VAL A 34 -3.55 15.38 -1.09
CA VAL A 34 -2.60 14.87 -2.07
C VAL A 34 -3.33 14.64 -3.39
N GLN A 35 -2.80 15.20 -4.48
CA GLN A 35 -3.27 14.95 -5.84
C GLN A 35 -2.15 14.37 -6.68
N ASP A 36 -2.50 13.48 -7.60
CA ASP A 36 -1.52 13.02 -8.58
C ASP A 36 -1.32 14.08 -9.65
N PHE A 37 -0.09 14.22 -10.13
CA PHE A 37 0.26 15.09 -11.24
C PHE A 37 -0.62 14.80 -12.46
N ILE A 38 -1.19 15.87 -13.02
CA ILE A 38 -1.95 15.86 -14.27
C ILE A 38 -1.24 16.83 -15.22
N PRO A 39 -0.76 16.37 -16.38
CA PRO A 39 -0.08 17.25 -17.32
C PRO A 39 -1.00 18.38 -17.79
N ALA A 40 -0.59 19.62 -17.55
CA ALA A 40 -1.25 20.83 -18.02
C ALA A 40 -0.44 21.48 -19.16
N PRO A 41 -1.08 22.09 -20.17
CA PRO A 41 -0.36 22.82 -21.21
C PRO A 41 0.42 23.99 -20.61
N LEU A 42 1.50 24.39 -21.27
CA LEU A 42 2.39 25.51 -20.86
C LEU A 42 3.13 25.27 -19.52
N ASP A 43 3.24 24.02 -19.06
CA ASP A 43 3.99 23.64 -17.88
C ASP A 43 5.29 22.87 -18.24
N VAL A 44 6.39 23.23 -17.59
CA VAL A 44 7.69 22.57 -17.71
C VAL A 44 7.58 21.11 -17.28
N ALA A 45 6.85 20.80 -16.21
CA ALA A 45 6.66 19.42 -15.77
C ALA A 45 5.93 18.60 -16.84
N THR A 46 4.99 19.20 -17.57
CA THR A 46 4.34 18.55 -18.71
C THR A 46 5.34 18.27 -19.83
N THR A 47 6.22 19.21 -20.17
CA THR A 47 7.31 18.95 -21.13
C THR A 47 8.18 17.79 -20.66
N MET A 48 8.57 17.75 -19.38
CA MET A 48 9.31 16.63 -18.79
C MET A 48 8.54 15.32 -18.89
N PHE A 49 7.24 15.31 -18.60
CA PHE A 49 6.39 14.13 -18.65
C PHE A 49 6.30 13.51 -20.04
N TYR A 50 6.20 14.34 -21.08
CA TYR A 50 6.11 13.87 -22.47
C TYR A 50 7.46 13.51 -23.07
N THR A 51 8.50 14.32 -22.81
CA THR A 51 9.83 14.12 -23.41
C THR A 51 10.70 13.12 -22.65
N GLY A 52 10.43 12.88 -21.36
CA GLY A 52 11.29 12.06 -20.52
C GLY A 52 12.63 12.72 -20.19
N MET A 53 12.77 14.02 -20.45
CA MET A 53 14.01 14.77 -20.23
C MET A 53 13.73 16.05 -19.45
N ASP A 54 14.69 16.42 -18.61
CA ASP A 54 14.74 17.75 -18.02
C ASP A 54 15.13 18.77 -19.12
N PRO A 55 14.28 19.77 -19.42
CA PRO A 55 14.53 20.72 -20.49
C PRO A 55 15.75 21.63 -20.24
N PHE A 56 16.17 21.81 -18.99
CA PHE A 56 17.33 22.64 -18.66
C PHE A 56 18.62 21.85 -18.71
N THR A 57 18.66 20.68 -18.07
CA THR A 57 19.88 19.86 -17.98
C THR A 57 20.04 18.88 -19.14
N LYS A 58 19.00 18.65 -19.93
CA LYS A 58 18.91 17.66 -21.02
C LYS A 58 19.18 16.22 -20.56
N LYS A 59 19.03 15.95 -19.27
CA LYS A 59 19.21 14.61 -18.70
C LYS A 59 17.88 13.85 -18.66
N PRO A 60 17.89 12.51 -18.78
CA PRO A 60 16.68 11.72 -18.63
C PRO A 60 16.12 11.85 -17.21
N VAL A 61 14.80 11.92 -17.09
CA VAL A 61 14.08 12.01 -15.82
C VAL A 61 13.12 10.85 -15.63
N TYR A 62 12.99 10.40 -14.39
CA TYR A 62 12.04 9.35 -14.03
C TYR A 62 10.59 9.89 -14.13
N ILE A 63 9.68 9.10 -14.70
CA ILE A 63 8.26 9.43 -14.80
C ILE A 63 7.44 8.23 -14.33
N ALA A 64 6.59 8.44 -13.33
CA ALA A 64 5.63 7.45 -12.86
C ALA A 64 4.43 7.33 -13.84
N LYS A 65 4.61 6.65 -14.98
CA LYS A 65 3.53 6.47 -15.98
C LYS A 65 2.51 5.42 -15.57
N HIS A 66 2.93 4.38 -14.85
CA HIS A 66 2.05 3.29 -14.48
C HIS A 66 1.22 3.64 -13.24
N LEU A 67 -0.08 3.30 -13.26
CA LEU A 67 -1.00 3.52 -12.15
C LEU A 67 -0.48 2.94 -10.82
N ARG A 68 0.23 1.81 -10.88
CA ARG A 68 0.86 1.18 -9.72
C ARG A 68 1.91 2.09 -9.09
N ASP A 69 2.79 2.70 -9.87
CA ASP A 69 3.88 3.53 -9.36
C ASP A 69 3.33 4.83 -8.78
N ARG A 70 2.35 5.44 -9.47
CA ARG A 70 1.61 6.61 -8.98
C ARG A 70 0.97 6.34 -7.61
N LYS A 71 0.30 5.19 -7.48
CA LYS A 71 -0.32 4.76 -6.22
C LYS A 71 0.70 4.58 -5.09
N LEU A 72 1.88 4.01 -5.38
CA LEU A 72 2.94 3.85 -4.38
C LEU A 72 3.46 5.20 -3.87
N GLN A 73 3.71 6.16 -4.78
CA GLN A 73 4.16 7.50 -4.40
C GLN A 73 3.12 8.25 -3.56
N ARG A 74 1.86 8.22 -3.99
CA ARG A 74 0.75 8.81 -3.23
C ARG A 74 0.62 8.18 -1.84
N ALA A 75 0.73 6.85 -1.75
CA ALA A 75 0.66 6.13 -0.49
C ALA A 75 1.78 6.53 0.48
N LEU A 76 3.00 6.77 -0.02
CA LEU A 76 4.14 7.24 0.79
C LEU A 76 3.89 8.61 1.43
N MET A 77 3.26 9.56 0.72
CA MET A 77 2.91 10.86 1.31
C MET A 77 1.85 10.72 2.43
N GLN A 78 0.99 9.72 2.31
CA GLN A 78 -0.09 9.45 3.25
C GLN A 78 0.20 8.19 4.08
N PHE A 79 1.45 8.02 4.53
CA PHE A 79 1.93 6.81 5.21
C PHE A 79 1.20 6.51 6.51
N PHE A 80 0.70 7.54 7.19
CA PHE A 80 -0.04 7.46 8.44
C PHE A 80 -1.45 6.87 8.27
N LYS A 81 -1.99 6.87 7.04
CA LYS A 81 -3.31 6.28 6.78
C LYS A 81 -3.18 4.76 6.75
N PRO A 82 -3.92 4.01 7.62
CA PRO A 82 -3.82 2.55 7.69
C PRO A 82 -4.19 1.89 6.36
N GLU A 83 -5.06 2.54 5.60
CA GLU A 83 -5.45 2.20 4.24
C GLU A 83 -4.28 2.02 3.27
N ASN A 84 -3.22 2.80 3.46
CA ASN A 84 -2.06 2.83 2.59
C ASN A 84 -0.95 1.87 3.05
N TYR A 85 -1.08 1.26 4.23
CA TYR A 85 -0.05 0.43 4.86
C TYR A 85 0.60 -0.58 3.91
N PHE A 86 -0.20 -1.34 3.16
CA PHE A 86 0.33 -2.37 2.25
C PHE A 86 1.09 -1.79 1.06
N GLU A 87 0.65 -0.64 0.54
CA GLU A 87 1.32 0.03 -0.58
C GLU A 87 2.61 0.69 -0.10
N VAL A 88 2.61 1.33 1.07
CA VAL A 88 3.81 1.89 1.71
C VAL A 88 4.82 0.79 2.00
N ARG A 89 4.40 -0.31 2.63
CA ARG A 89 5.28 -1.45 2.92
C ARG A 89 5.91 -2.02 1.64
N LYS A 90 5.13 -2.10 0.55
CA LYS A 90 5.61 -2.56 -0.75
C LYS A 90 6.61 -1.59 -1.38
N ALA A 91 6.34 -0.28 -1.29
CA ALA A 91 7.27 0.76 -1.72
C ALA A 91 8.61 0.68 -0.98
N LEU A 92 8.58 0.54 0.35
CA LEU A 92 9.78 0.42 1.18
C LEU A 92 10.60 -0.82 0.85
N ILE A 93 9.95 -1.98 0.65
CA ILE A 93 10.62 -3.21 0.21
C ILE A 93 11.24 -3.03 -1.18
N GLN A 94 10.53 -2.41 -2.11
CA GLN A 94 11.02 -2.15 -3.47
C GLN A 94 12.24 -1.22 -3.47
N ALA A 95 12.26 -0.23 -2.58
CA ALA A 95 13.37 0.70 -2.39
C ALA A 95 14.50 0.16 -1.48
N LYS A 96 14.39 -1.08 -0.99
CA LYS A 96 15.31 -1.70 -0.02
C LYS A 96 15.49 -0.90 1.29
N ARG A 97 14.47 -0.11 1.68
CA ARG A 97 14.43 0.67 2.93
C ARG A 97 13.58 -0.03 3.98
N THR A 98 13.94 -1.27 4.32
CA THR A 98 13.24 -2.06 5.35
C THR A 98 13.52 -1.56 6.77
N ASP A 99 14.55 -0.73 6.94
CA ASP A 99 14.86 0.01 8.17
C ASP A 99 13.69 0.90 8.65
N LEU A 100 12.88 1.39 7.70
CA LEU A 100 11.73 2.23 8.00
C LEU A 100 10.46 1.45 8.40
N ILE A 101 10.58 0.14 8.60
CA ILE A 101 9.48 -0.74 9.00
C ILE A 101 9.78 -1.29 10.39
N GLY A 102 8.95 -0.93 11.38
CA GLY A 102 9.13 -1.37 12.76
C GLY A 102 8.46 -0.44 13.75
N ASP A 103 8.68 -0.71 15.04
CA ASP A 103 8.05 0.03 16.13
C ASP A 103 8.98 1.14 16.70
N GLY A 104 10.10 1.40 16.04
CA GLY A 104 11.07 2.42 16.43
C GLY A 104 10.59 3.84 16.11
N CYS A 105 11.15 4.82 16.81
CA CYS A 105 10.83 6.25 16.63
C CYS A 105 11.10 6.74 15.20
N ASP A 106 12.07 6.16 14.50
CA ASP A 106 12.43 6.53 13.12
C ASP A 106 11.62 5.76 12.05
N CYS A 107 10.94 4.67 12.40
CA CYS A 107 10.23 3.82 11.43
C CYS A 107 8.95 4.47 10.87
N LEU A 108 8.81 4.62 9.55
CA LEU A 108 7.63 5.23 8.93
C LEU A 108 6.33 4.47 9.21
N ILE A 109 6.38 3.14 9.24
CA ILE A 109 5.22 2.28 9.48
C ILE A 109 5.54 1.20 10.53
N PRO A 110 4.53 0.73 11.29
CA PRO A 110 4.71 -0.36 12.24
C PRO A 110 5.12 -1.66 11.53
N GLY A 111 5.74 -2.59 12.27
CA GLY A 111 6.15 -3.88 11.70
C GLY A 111 4.96 -4.77 11.31
N THR A 112 3.90 -4.72 12.12
CA THR A 112 2.65 -5.44 11.91
C THR A 112 1.57 -4.55 11.30
N ALA A 113 0.79 -5.12 10.37
CA ALA A 113 -0.32 -4.41 9.75
C ALA A 113 -1.39 -4.02 10.79
N PRO A 114 -1.86 -2.76 10.81
CA PRO A 114 -2.93 -2.36 11.70
C PRO A 114 -4.23 -3.10 11.33
N ARG A 115 -5.09 -3.33 12.33
CA ARG A 115 -6.34 -4.10 12.18
C ARG A 115 -7.24 -3.51 11.09
N GLU A 116 -7.33 -2.19 11.02
CA GLU A 116 -8.13 -1.48 10.01
C GLU A 116 -7.66 -1.77 8.58
N ALA A 117 -6.35 -1.83 8.35
CA ALA A 117 -5.79 -2.18 7.05
C ALA A 117 -6.16 -3.62 6.66
N LEU A 118 -6.08 -4.55 7.61
CA LEU A 118 -6.45 -5.95 7.41
C LEU A 118 -7.94 -6.10 7.11
N ASP A 119 -8.79 -5.43 7.88
CA ASP A 119 -10.25 -5.46 7.70
C ASP A 119 -10.66 -4.88 6.35
N ARG A 120 -10.04 -3.77 5.92
CA ARG A 120 -10.30 -3.19 4.60
C ARG A 120 -9.88 -4.12 3.47
N ARG A 121 -8.69 -4.73 3.56
CA ARG A 121 -8.20 -5.70 2.57
C ARG A 121 -9.11 -6.92 2.49
N ARG A 122 -9.60 -7.39 3.64
CA ARG A 122 -10.58 -8.48 3.73
C ARG A 122 -11.91 -8.11 3.06
N ASN A 123 -12.39 -6.89 3.30
CA ASN A 123 -13.64 -6.40 2.71
C ASN A 123 -13.53 -6.23 1.19
N ASP A 124 -12.42 -5.70 0.67
CA ASP A 124 -12.19 -5.59 -0.78
C ASP A 124 -12.15 -6.98 -1.46
N ALA A 125 -11.44 -7.95 -0.86
CA ALA A 125 -11.41 -9.32 -1.34
C ALA A 125 -12.81 -9.97 -1.34
N ASN A 126 -13.57 -9.76 -0.26
CA ASN A 126 -14.94 -10.25 -0.17
C ASN A 126 -15.86 -9.57 -1.20
N LYS A 127 -15.69 -8.28 -1.48
CA LYS A 127 -16.49 -7.56 -2.50
C LYS A 127 -16.26 -8.14 -3.89
N ARG A 128 -15.01 -8.43 -4.25
CA ARG A 128 -14.66 -9.10 -5.52
C ARG A 128 -15.23 -10.51 -5.63
N PHE A 129 -15.35 -11.21 -4.51
CA PHE A 129 -15.93 -12.55 -4.45
C PHE A 129 -17.47 -12.56 -4.38
N ARG A 130 -18.08 -11.47 -3.88
CA ARG A 130 -19.54 -11.25 -3.80
C ARG A 130 -20.16 -10.77 -5.12
N GLY A 131 -19.46 -10.87 -6.24
CA GLY A 131 -20.05 -10.56 -7.54
C GLY A 131 -21.37 -11.33 -7.70
N GLU A 132 -22.47 -10.59 -7.86
CA GLU A 132 -23.59 -11.07 -8.65
C GLU A 132 -22.98 -11.54 -9.96
N TYR A 133 -22.98 -12.85 -10.16
CA TYR A 133 -22.68 -13.40 -11.46
C TYR A 133 -23.71 -12.84 -12.43
N VAL A 134 -23.32 -12.54 -13.67
CA VAL A 134 -24.25 -12.16 -14.75
C VAL A 134 -25.30 -13.27 -15.01
N HIS A 135 -25.15 -14.45 -14.38
CA HIS A 135 -26.10 -15.56 -14.38
C HIS A 135 -26.85 -15.76 -13.04
N THR A 136 -26.88 -14.77 -12.15
CA THR A 136 -27.66 -14.90 -10.91
C THR A 136 -29.14 -14.67 -11.24
N ILE A 137 -29.91 -15.76 -11.32
CA ILE A 137 -31.36 -15.71 -11.53
C ILE A 137 -31.99 -14.98 -10.33
N PRO A 138 -32.76 -13.89 -10.53
CA PRO A 138 -33.47 -13.23 -9.44
C PRO A 138 -34.46 -14.22 -8.82
N GLY A 139 -34.29 -14.55 -7.53
CA GLY A 139 -35.15 -15.51 -6.80
C GLY A 139 -34.52 -16.87 -6.47
N GLY A 140 -33.27 -17.14 -6.88
CA GLY A 140 -32.54 -18.34 -6.48
C GLY A 140 -32.16 -18.32 -4.99
N GLN A 141 -32.60 -19.32 -4.23
CA GLN A 141 -32.25 -19.46 -2.81
C GLN A 141 -30.71 -19.46 -2.62
N ASN A 142 -30.20 -18.46 -1.90
CA ASN A 142 -28.81 -18.40 -1.48
C ASN A 142 -28.47 -19.61 -0.61
N LYS A 143 -27.84 -20.65 -1.17
CA LYS A 143 -27.24 -21.72 -0.39
C LYS A 143 -26.11 -21.13 0.44
N LYS A 144 -26.34 -20.94 1.75
CA LYS A 144 -25.34 -20.56 2.75
C LYS A 144 -24.06 -21.36 2.49
N GLY A 145 -22.99 -20.67 2.09
CA GLY A 145 -21.69 -21.29 1.87
C GLY A 145 -21.27 -22.08 3.11
N LYS A 146 -21.05 -23.40 2.95
CA LYS A 146 -20.57 -24.26 4.03
C LYS A 146 -19.26 -23.66 4.55
N LYS A 147 -19.19 -23.39 5.87
CA LYS A 147 -17.92 -23.11 6.56
C LYS A 147 -16.89 -24.16 6.12
N LYS A 148 -15.78 -23.76 5.51
CA LYS A 148 -14.65 -24.67 5.28
C LYS A 148 -14.15 -25.12 6.65
N ILE A 149 -14.50 -26.35 7.03
CA ILE A 149 -13.94 -27.03 8.20
C ILE A 149 -12.45 -27.22 7.91
N SER A 150 -11.57 -26.73 8.76
CA SER A 150 -10.13 -27.02 8.65
C SER A 150 -9.93 -28.52 8.73
N ARG A 151 -9.21 -29.11 7.76
CA ARG A 151 -8.84 -30.53 7.77
C ARG A 151 -7.83 -30.90 8.86
N HIS A 152 -7.36 -29.91 9.63
CA HIS A 152 -6.63 -30.11 10.86
C HIS A 152 -7.58 -29.93 12.03
N LYS A 153 -8.09 -31.04 12.56
CA LYS A 153 -8.37 -31.15 13.99
C LYS A 153 -7.07 -31.67 14.63
N PRO A 154 -6.52 -31.05 15.69
CA PRO A 154 -5.59 -31.77 16.54
C PRO A 154 -6.39 -32.93 17.15
N GLY A 155 -6.19 -34.14 16.64
CA GLY A 155 -6.70 -35.34 17.28
C GLY A 155 -6.00 -35.52 18.62
N PRO A 156 -6.58 -36.29 19.57
CA PRO A 156 -5.84 -36.74 20.73
C PRO A 156 -4.72 -37.66 20.22
N GLY A 157 -3.51 -37.12 20.12
CA GLY A 157 -2.33 -37.91 19.81
C GLY A 157 -2.13 -38.95 20.90
N TYR A 158 -1.93 -40.21 20.51
CA TYR A 158 -1.52 -41.26 21.42
C TYR A 158 -0.20 -40.86 22.09
N ARG A 159 -0.24 -40.63 23.39
CA ARG A 159 0.94 -40.37 24.23
C ARG A 159 1.08 -41.60 25.14
N PRO A 160 2.02 -42.52 24.85
CA PRO A 160 2.22 -43.67 25.73
C PRO A 160 2.75 -43.16 27.07
N ASP A 161 2.12 -43.61 28.15
CA ASP A 161 2.53 -43.30 29.52
C ASP A 161 3.96 -43.78 29.76
N THR A 162 4.87 -42.84 29.96
CA THR A 162 6.21 -43.15 30.48
C THR A 162 6.05 -43.48 31.96
N LYS A 163 6.15 -44.77 32.29
CA LYS A 163 6.23 -45.23 33.68
C LYS A 163 7.38 -44.48 34.37
N LYS A 164 7.05 -43.70 35.41
CA LYS A 164 8.06 -43.18 36.34
C LYS A 164 8.69 -44.37 37.06
N ALA A 165 9.97 -44.60 36.80
CA ALA A 165 10.79 -45.45 37.66
C ALA A 165 10.97 -44.74 39.01
N LYS A 166 10.85 -45.53 40.08
CA LYS A 166 10.98 -45.12 41.47
C LYS A 166 12.43 -45.27 41.90
#